data_AF-A0A9E0Q5E7-F1
#
_entry.id   AF-A0A9E0Q5E7-F1
#
_cell.length_a   1.000
_cell.length_b   1.000
_cell.length_c   1.000
_cell.angle_alpha   90.00
_cell.angle_beta   90.00
_cell.angle_gamma   90.00
#
_symmetry.space_group_name_H-M   'P 1'
#
loop_
_entity.id
_entity.type
_entity.pdbx_description
1 polymer ?
#
loop_
_entity_poly.entity_id
_entity_poly.type
_entity_poly.pdbx_seq_one_letter_code
_entity_poly.pdbx_strand_id
1 'polypeptide(L)'
;MSYVVHLFEHPGAATLEEATALHGRLSATAAAPNAKFLALAQALIKRFPVEVGGTVDGQPLWLESVPDGETGGTAVYSLGLYDGGQTQLLPALVGLALPMGLCVYDEQAGRCYLPGGWALTVEGRRPLRPRATPVASMPAAGAAPSPLTTAWVRGRLREVLGPALARAGFGAFDVQHSLRFTRATEAGLQHIHLTLTAPHDSIVLVPSASLEPELPHALYRTVRMDELRCQAHSHDALAPHGMALQTPNWGPHLVFCNLTRHTGAEVEALLPVLLGFVQSAYLPLLDACRDVPGIVRCCLAPQDWPAYPIIDRLALALVHWTGQVDVQAALEAELARSAPHPNHHPGVLRTCAERLAALPAWRGQWRPSAIPPRRLPQPDDRLPPQVMVEQLWPRLCALAEARGFAAREEEPRRFVLRRVGADVGQTLRFDFSNATKAAVAFGPMAFDCPAVSAYLRQFLAPWAPPRNPGHGWPAVVALKPGSLEHLGIDPRDLSFSVERKDRFEDHAQAAEASLVQHFDLLLDRTQTLAALAAVMAHAQSLPDWSHGNSRYGFEEAGCLLLLAAVFVPERLEPCIAAARARFKYRGWGFFYDQGQVDMLERVIAEAQRLAADGSSPPFVG
;
A
#
# COMPACT_ATOMS: atom_id res chain seq x y z
N MET A 1 -23.08 17.81 0.14
CA MET A 1 -23.46 18.64 -1.02
C MET A 1 -23.31 17.75 -2.24
N SER A 2 -24.27 17.74 -3.16
CA SER A 2 -24.13 17.04 -4.42
C SER A 2 -23.07 17.72 -5.29
N TYR A 3 -22.17 16.94 -5.90
CA TYR A 3 -21.18 17.49 -6.82
C TYR A 3 -21.76 17.47 -8.23
N VAL A 4 -21.72 18.56 -8.98
CA VAL A 4 -22.41 18.63 -10.29
C VAL A 4 -21.47 19.12 -11.38
N VAL A 5 -21.50 18.44 -12.52
CA VAL A 5 -20.74 18.83 -13.72
C VAL A 5 -21.72 19.14 -14.84
N HIS A 6 -21.47 20.24 -15.55
CA HIS A 6 -22.35 20.76 -16.59
C HIS A 6 -21.70 20.60 -17.97
N LEU A 7 -22.52 20.31 -18.99
CA LEU A 7 -22.08 20.12 -20.36
C LEU A 7 -22.89 20.97 -21.33
N PHE A 8 -22.21 21.59 -22.28
CA PHE A 8 -22.85 22.39 -23.33
C PHE A 8 -22.04 22.36 -24.62
N GLU A 9 -22.67 22.69 -25.74
CA GLU A 9 -22.07 22.62 -27.07
C GLU A 9 -21.12 23.81 -27.36
N HIS A 10 -20.03 23.55 -28.08
CA HIS A 10 -19.10 24.57 -28.59
C HIS A 10 -19.72 25.33 -29.79
N PRO A 11 -19.47 26.65 -30.00
CA PRO A 11 -18.36 27.46 -29.50
C PRO A 11 -18.49 27.82 -28.02
N GLY A 12 -17.38 27.62 -27.32
CA GLY A 12 -17.21 27.75 -25.88
C GLY A 12 -16.44 29.02 -25.57
N ALA A 13 -16.39 29.34 -24.30
CA ALA A 13 -15.76 30.55 -23.79
C ALA A 13 -14.24 30.63 -24.08
N ALA A 14 -13.70 31.85 -24.11
CA ALA A 14 -12.26 32.10 -24.15
C ALA A 14 -11.66 32.24 -22.74
N THR A 15 -12.48 32.59 -21.74
CA THR A 15 -12.08 32.73 -20.32
C THR A 15 -13.02 31.97 -19.40
N LEU A 16 -12.57 31.65 -18.17
CA LEU A 16 -13.42 30.95 -17.21
C LEU A 16 -14.66 31.78 -16.84
N GLU A 17 -14.52 33.10 -16.75
CA GLU A 17 -15.62 34.03 -16.49
C GLU A 17 -16.68 34.00 -17.61
N GLU A 18 -16.22 33.99 -18.87
CA GLU A 18 -17.12 33.78 -20.02
C GLU A 18 -17.78 32.40 -19.99
N ALA A 19 -17.12 31.36 -19.46
CA ALA A 19 -17.68 30.02 -19.34
C ALA A 19 -18.80 29.98 -18.30
N THR A 20 -18.61 30.65 -17.16
CA THR A 20 -19.64 30.82 -16.13
C THR A 20 -20.84 31.62 -16.66
N ALA A 21 -20.59 32.73 -17.36
CA ALA A 21 -21.64 33.54 -17.98
C ALA A 21 -22.38 32.78 -19.10
N LEU A 22 -21.67 31.97 -19.89
CA LEU A 22 -22.24 31.13 -20.93
C LEU A 22 -23.10 30.01 -20.32
N HIS A 23 -22.63 29.33 -19.28
CA HIS A 23 -23.42 28.35 -18.53
C HIS A 23 -24.72 28.98 -18.02
N GLY A 24 -24.66 30.12 -17.33
CA GLY A 24 -25.85 30.80 -16.82
C GLY A 24 -26.88 31.15 -17.91
N ARG A 25 -26.42 31.64 -19.08
CA ARG A 25 -27.31 31.92 -20.23
C ARG A 25 -27.92 30.66 -20.81
N LEU A 26 -27.13 29.61 -21.02
CA LEU A 26 -27.59 28.36 -21.63
C LEU A 26 -28.54 27.58 -20.72
N SER A 27 -28.32 27.61 -19.40
CA SER A 27 -29.22 27.00 -18.41
C SER A 27 -30.59 27.70 -18.36
N ALA A 28 -30.65 29.00 -18.71
CA ALA A 28 -31.90 29.75 -18.82
C ALA A 28 -32.55 29.69 -20.22
N THR A 29 -31.88 29.08 -21.21
CA THR A 29 -32.35 29.02 -22.59
C THR A 29 -33.09 27.72 -22.85
N ALA A 30 -34.33 27.83 -23.32
CA ALA A 30 -35.08 26.68 -23.81
C ALA A 30 -34.44 26.13 -25.09
N ALA A 31 -34.16 24.84 -25.15
CA ALA A 31 -33.51 24.20 -26.29
C ALA A 31 -34.17 22.86 -26.64
N ALA A 32 -34.10 22.52 -27.92
CA ALA A 32 -34.47 21.19 -28.41
C ALA A 32 -33.46 20.15 -27.92
N PRO A 33 -33.85 18.86 -27.80
CA PRO A 33 -32.94 17.78 -27.43
C PRO A 33 -31.69 17.73 -28.31
N ASN A 34 -30.51 17.61 -27.69
CA ASN A 34 -29.24 17.56 -28.39
C ASN A 34 -28.78 16.10 -28.54
N ALA A 35 -28.65 15.63 -29.78
CA ALA A 35 -28.21 14.27 -30.08
C ALA A 35 -26.81 13.93 -29.51
N LYS A 36 -25.96 14.93 -29.29
CA LYS A 36 -24.63 14.73 -28.67
C LYS A 36 -24.71 14.37 -27.19
N PHE A 37 -25.70 14.90 -26.46
CA PHE A 37 -25.91 14.53 -25.06
C PHE A 37 -26.39 13.09 -24.94
N LEU A 38 -27.29 12.65 -25.83
CA LEU A 38 -27.71 11.26 -25.91
C LEU A 38 -26.54 10.33 -26.29
N ALA A 39 -25.73 10.71 -27.28
CA ALA A 39 -24.55 9.94 -27.68
C ALA A 39 -23.51 9.84 -26.55
N LEU A 40 -23.32 10.93 -25.79
CA LEU A 40 -22.46 10.95 -24.61
C LEU A 40 -23.02 10.05 -23.51
N ALA A 41 -24.31 10.13 -23.20
CA ALA A 41 -24.98 9.29 -22.22
C ALA A 41 -24.82 7.80 -22.57
N GLN A 42 -25.04 7.43 -23.84
CA GLN A 42 -24.80 6.07 -24.34
C GLN A 42 -23.33 5.66 -24.23
N ALA A 43 -22.38 6.55 -24.54
CA ALA A 43 -20.97 6.28 -24.40
C ALA A 43 -20.54 6.10 -22.94
N LEU A 44 -21.12 6.88 -22.02
CA LEU A 44 -20.93 6.74 -20.58
C LEU A 44 -21.52 5.42 -20.08
N ILE A 45 -22.75 5.07 -20.47
CA ILE A 45 -23.35 3.76 -20.16
C ILE A 45 -22.50 2.63 -20.73
N LYS A 46 -21.96 2.75 -21.94
CA LYS A 46 -21.10 1.73 -22.54
C LYS A 46 -19.75 1.60 -21.83
N ARG A 47 -19.17 2.73 -21.40
CA ARG A 47 -17.87 2.78 -20.72
C ARG A 47 -17.96 2.35 -19.26
N PHE A 48 -19.10 2.64 -18.65
CA PHE A 48 -19.48 2.29 -17.29
C PHE A 48 -20.80 1.51 -17.35
N PRO A 49 -20.78 0.28 -17.91
CA PRO A 49 -21.98 -0.55 -18.00
C PRO A 49 -22.53 -0.72 -16.60
N VAL A 50 -23.81 -0.40 -16.46
CA VAL A 50 -24.56 -0.60 -15.23
C VAL A 50 -24.42 -2.09 -14.89
N GLU A 51 -23.68 -2.34 -13.81
CA GLU A 51 -23.18 -3.62 -13.27
C GLU A 51 -21.87 -4.19 -13.86
N VAL A 52 -20.73 -3.83 -13.23
CA VAL A 52 -20.05 -4.71 -12.25
C VAL A 52 -19.29 -3.84 -11.23
N GLY A 53 -19.60 -3.91 -9.93
CA GLY A 53 -20.78 -4.51 -9.30
C GLY A 53 -21.80 -3.41 -9.06
N GLY A 54 -23.05 -3.50 -9.56
CA GLY A 54 -24.17 -2.51 -9.40
C GLY A 54 -25.41 -3.17 -8.76
N THR A 55 -26.55 -2.58 -8.37
CA THR A 55 -27.45 -1.51 -8.87
C THR A 55 -28.30 -0.84 -7.75
N VAL A 56 -29.20 0.11 -8.05
CA VAL A 56 -30.38 0.31 -7.17
C VAL A 56 -31.01 -1.07 -6.92
N ASP A 57 -31.21 -1.47 -5.65
CA ASP A 57 -31.49 -2.84 -5.14
C ASP A 57 -30.28 -3.78 -4.92
N GLY A 58 -29.04 -3.31 -5.01
CA GLY A 58 -27.93 -4.25 -4.89
C GLY A 58 -26.50 -3.79 -5.02
N GLN A 59 -26.18 -2.58 -5.53
CA GLN A 59 -24.95 -1.76 -5.41
C GLN A 59 -24.76 -0.54 -6.40
N PRO A 60 -23.59 0.13 -6.48
CA PRO A 60 -23.41 1.58 -6.46
C PRO A 60 -23.55 2.30 -7.82
N LEU A 61 -23.92 3.58 -7.79
CA LEU A 61 -23.75 4.48 -8.92
C LEU A 61 -22.75 5.60 -8.60
N TRP A 62 -21.92 5.95 -9.57
CA TRP A 62 -20.99 7.09 -9.53
C TRP A 62 -21.67 8.42 -9.90
N LEU A 63 -22.88 8.30 -10.46
CA LEU A 63 -23.78 9.37 -10.87
C LEU A 63 -25.06 9.32 -10.02
N GLU A 64 -25.63 10.46 -9.68
CA GLU A 64 -26.89 10.55 -8.91
C GLU A 64 -28.09 9.97 -9.66
N SER A 65 -28.01 9.90 -10.99
CA SER A 65 -28.99 9.29 -11.86
C SER A 65 -28.32 8.58 -13.05
N VAL A 66 -29.05 7.67 -13.70
CA VAL A 66 -28.60 7.06 -14.95
C VAL A 66 -28.51 8.18 -16.00
N PRO A 67 -27.37 8.32 -16.71
CA PRO A 67 -27.25 9.35 -17.73
C PRO A 67 -28.15 8.98 -18.92
N ASP A 68 -29.11 9.83 -19.22
CA ASP A 68 -30.12 9.69 -20.28
C ASP A 68 -29.91 10.69 -21.43
N GLY A 69 -29.09 11.72 -21.22
CA GLY A 69 -28.91 12.83 -22.14
C GLY A 69 -30.08 13.83 -22.15
N GLU A 70 -31.03 13.72 -21.23
CA GLU A 70 -32.18 14.61 -21.14
C GLU A 70 -31.83 15.87 -20.35
N THR A 71 -32.23 17.03 -20.87
CA THR A 71 -31.85 18.34 -20.31
C THR A 71 -33.03 19.11 -19.70
N GLY A 72 -34.20 18.47 -19.59
CA GLY A 72 -35.44 19.12 -19.14
C GLY A 72 -35.85 20.31 -20.01
N GLY A 73 -35.40 20.35 -21.28
CA GLY A 73 -35.64 21.46 -22.21
C GLY A 73 -34.61 22.59 -22.13
N THR A 74 -33.47 22.41 -21.45
CA THR A 74 -32.38 23.41 -21.41
C THR A 74 -31.26 23.09 -22.40
N ALA A 75 -30.41 24.08 -22.73
CA ALA A 75 -29.24 23.88 -23.58
C ALA A 75 -28.04 23.24 -22.84
N VAL A 76 -28.21 22.85 -21.56
CA VAL A 76 -27.16 22.34 -20.68
C VAL A 76 -27.55 20.96 -20.18
N TYR A 77 -26.65 19.99 -20.33
CA TYR A 77 -26.79 18.68 -19.71
C TYR A 77 -26.00 18.63 -18.41
N SER A 78 -26.66 18.28 -17.30
CA SER A 78 -26.05 18.30 -15.96
C SER A 78 -26.00 16.90 -15.38
N LEU A 79 -24.85 16.54 -14.82
CA LEU A 79 -24.60 15.24 -14.21
C LEU A 79 -24.23 15.44 -12.74
N GLY A 80 -25.07 14.94 -11.84
CA GLY A 80 -24.75 14.83 -10.42
C GLY A 80 -23.80 13.66 -10.17
N LEU A 81 -22.76 13.86 -9.37
CA LEU A 81 -21.76 12.87 -8.98
C LEU A 81 -21.84 12.61 -7.46
N TYR A 82 -21.72 11.34 -7.06
CA TYR A 82 -21.56 10.97 -5.64
C TYR A 82 -20.13 11.23 -5.14
N ASP A 83 -19.95 11.27 -3.81
CA ASP A 83 -18.64 11.49 -3.17
C ASP A 83 -17.56 10.52 -3.69
N GLY A 84 -16.44 11.07 -4.17
CA GLY A 84 -15.34 10.31 -4.77
C GLY A 84 -15.49 10.02 -6.27
N GLY A 85 -16.66 10.29 -6.88
CA GLY A 85 -16.89 10.14 -8.32
C GLY A 85 -16.03 11.05 -9.19
N GLN A 86 -15.60 12.20 -8.67
CA GLN A 86 -14.76 13.18 -9.37
C GLN A 86 -13.41 12.60 -9.82
N THR A 87 -12.75 11.82 -8.97
CA THR A 87 -11.41 11.29 -9.23
C THR A 87 -11.42 10.24 -10.35
N GLN A 88 -12.55 9.56 -10.57
CA GLN A 88 -12.67 8.45 -11.52
C GLN A 88 -13.47 8.82 -12.78
N LEU A 89 -14.58 9.55 -12.62
CA LEU A 89 -15.55 9.81 -13.70
C LEU A 89 -15.21 11.07 -14.49
N LEU A 90 -14.74 12.13 -13.84
CA LEU A 90 -14.46 13.41 -14.52
C LEU A 90 -13.43 13.27 -15.65
N PRO A 91 -12.31 12.52 -15.50
CA PRO A 91 -11.37 12.31 -16.61
C PRO A 91 -11.99 11.55 -17.79
N ALA A 92 -12.87 10.59 -17.52
CA ALA A 92 -13.56 9.82 -18.56
C ALA A 92 -14.63 10.66 -19.27
N LEU A 93 -15.39 11.45 -18.51
CA LEU A 93 -16.38 12.40 -19.01
C LEU A 93 -15.74 13.42 -19.96
N VAL A 94 -14.65 14.06 -19.55
CA VAL A 94 -13.87 14.97 -20.41
C VAL A 94 -13.35 14.24 -21.65
N GLY A 95 -12.81 13.02 -21.49
CA GLY A 95 -12.31 12.24 -22.62
C GLY A 95 -13.35 11.87 -23.67
N LEU A 96 -14.63 11.72 -23.29
CA LEU A 96 -15.73 11.38 -24.19
C LEU A 96 -16.42 12.62 -24.76
N ALA A 97 -16.58 13.67 -23.96
CA ALA A 97 -17.32 14.87 -24.33
C ALA A 97 -16.55 15.77 -25.31
N LEU A 98 -15.25 15.99 -25.09
CA LEU A 98 -14.46 16.91 -25.93
C LEU A 98 -14.41 16.50 -27.42
N PRO A 99 -14.20 15.22 -27.78
CA PRO A 99 -14.25 14.78 -29.18
C PRO A 99 -15.62 14.95 -29.85
N MET A 100 -16.71 14.98 -29.06
CA MET A 100 -18.06 15.22 -29.55
C MET A 100 -18.34 16.72 -29.78
N GLY A 101 -17.37 17.60 -29.49
CA GLY A 101 -17.52 19.05 -29.56
C GLY A 101 -18.29 19.64 -28.38
N LEU A 102 -18.36 18.92 -27.25
CA LEU A 102 -18.96 19.39 -26.02
C LEU A 102 -17.90 19.99 -25.08
N CYS A 103 -18.26 21.05 -24.38
CA CYS A 103 -17.48 21.58 -23.26
C CYS A 103 -17.93 20.88 -21.97
N VAL A 104 -17.00 20.70 -21.02
CA VAL A 104 -17.29 20.18 -19.67
C VAL A 104 -16.95 21.27 -18.66
N TYR A 105 -17.94 21.80 -17.97
CA TYR A 105 -17.80 22.85 -16.98
C TYR A 105 -17.98 22.28 -15.57
N ASP A 106 -16.91 22.37 -14.80
CA ASP A 106 -16.84 22.01 -13.40
C ASP A 106 -16.81 23.30 -12.58
N GLU A 107 -17.99 23.75 -12.18
CA GLU A 107 -18.18 25.00 -11.43
C GLU A 107 -17.48 24.94 -10.07
N GLN A 108 -17.57 23.80 -9.38
CA GLN A 108 -17.04 23.61 -8.03
C GLN A 108 -15.50 23.57 -8.01
N ALA A 109 -14.86 23.06 -9.07
CA ALA A 109 -13.40 23.10 -9.21
C ALA A 109 -12.89 24.37 -9.93
N GLY A 110 -13.78 25.23 -10.43
CA GLY A 110 -13.41 26.43 -11.20
C GLY A 110 -12.68 26.09 -12.50
N ARG A 111 -13.18 25.11 -13.27
CA ARG A 111 -12.53 24.63 -14.51
C ARG A 111 -13.54 24.44 -15.64
N CYS A 112 -13.16 24.84 -16.85
CA CYS A 112 -13.93 24.52 -18.07
C CYS A 112 -13.02 23.84 -19.11
N TYR A 113 -13.36 22.62 -19.51
CA TYR A 113 -12.65 21.85 -20.52
C TYR A 113 -13.28 22.10 -21.89
N LEU A 114 -12.46 22.49 -22.87
CA LEU A 114 -12.87 22.88 -24.22
C LEU A 114 -12.45 21.83 -25.26
N PRO A 115 -13.25 21.65 -26.33
CA PRO A 115 -12.82 20.90 -27.51
C PRO A 115 -11.48 21.40 -28.05
N GLY A 116 -10.67 20.49 -28.57
CA GLY A 116 -9.31 20.81 -29.04
C GLY A 116 -8.22 20.76 -27.95
N GLY A 117 -8.54 20.21 -26.77
CA GLY A 117 -7.52 19.90 -25.76
C GLY A 117 -7.09 21.10 -24.92
N TRP A 118 -8.03 21.93 -24.46
CA TRP A 118 -7.74 23.08 -23.60
C TRP A 118 -8.58 23.05 -22.33
N ALA A 119 -8.05 23.63 -21.25
CA ALA A 119 -8.79 23.91 -20.02
C ALA A 119 -8.68 25.40 -19.68
N LEU A 120 -9.79 26.01 -19.31
CA LEU A 120 -9.87 27.35 -18.74
C LEU A 120 -9.87 27.22 -17.22
N THR A 121 -8.96 27.94 -16.56
CA THR A 121 -8.91 28.06 -15.10
C THR A 121 -8.86 29.54 -14.73
N VAL A 122 -8.90 29.85 -13.43
CA VAL A 122 -8.68 31.21 -12.91
C VAL A 122 -7.32 31.78 -13.37
N GLU A 123 -6.33 30.90 -13.60
CA GLU A 123 -4.99 31.26 -14.05
C GLU A 123 -4.88 31.38 -15.59
N GLY A 124 -5.99 31.29 -16.31
CA GLY A 124 -6.08 31.43 -17.76
C GLY A 124 -6.19 30.12 -18.53
N ARG A 125 -6.05 30.21 -19.86
CA ARG A 125 -6.17 29.07 -20.78
C ARG A 125 -4.90 28.23 -20.77
N ARG A 126 -5.03 26.95 -20.45
CA ARG A 126 -3.93 25.97 -20.41
C ARG A 126 -4.20 24.81 -21.36
N PRO A 127 -3.18 24.29 -22.06
CA PRO A 127 -3.35 23.10 -22.85
C PRO A 127 -3.63 21.90 -21.92
N LEU A 128 -4.63 21.10 -22.26
CA LEU A 128 -4.71 19.73 -21.77
C LEU A 128 -3.50 19.02 -22.40
N ARG A 129 -2.51 18.64 -21.57
CA ARG A 129 -1.28 18.00 -22.06
C ARG A 129 -1.64 16.88 -23.05
N PRO A 130 -0.95 16.77 -24.20
CA PRO A 130 -1.34 15.85 -25.26
C PRO A 130 -1.41 14.43 -24.72
N ARG A 131 -2.63 13.89 -24.74
CA ARG A 131 -2.85 12.44 -24.73
C ARG A 131 -2.23 11.93 -26.04
N ALA A 132 -1.37 10.91 -25.96
CA ALA A 132 -0.94 10.18 -27.15
C ALA A 132 -2.19 9.84 -27.98
N THR A 133 -2.17 10.25 -29.24
CA THR A 133 -3.24 10.03 -30.23
C THR A 133 -3.65 8.56 -30.23
N PRO A 134 -4.92 8.19 -30.02
CA PRO A 134 -5.40 6.89 -30.41
C PRO A 134 -5.70 6.95 -31.91
N VAL A 135 -4.79 6.46 -32.76
CA VAL A 135 -5.14 6.09 -34.13
C VAL A 135 -4.64 4.67 -34.39
N ALA A 136 -5.58 3.72 -34.34
CA ALA A 136 -5.81 2.77 -35.42
C ALA A 136 -7.12 1.98 -35.16
N SER A 137 -8.09 2.26 -36.02
CA SER A 137 -9.14 1.39 -36.59
C SER A 137 -9.58 0.14 -35.82
N MET A 138 -10.90 0.08 -35.56
CA MET A 138 -11.63 -1.16 -35.30
C MET A 138 -11.32 -2.24 -36.35
N PRO A 139 -11.00 -3.49 -35.97
CA PRO A 139 -11.32 -4.65 -36.79
C PRO A 139 -12.81 -4.94 -36.71
N ALA A 140 -13.38 -5.35 -37.84
CA ALA A 140 -14.76 -5.79 -37.96
C ALA A 140 -15.08 -6.95 -36.99
N ALA A 141 -16.32 -6.96 -36.51
CA ALA A 141 -16.88 -8.02 -35.69
C ALA A 141 -16.68 -9.39 -36.34
N GLY A 142 -16.06 -10.34 -35.63
CA GLY A 142 -15.86 -11.67 -36.20
C GLY A 142 -14.92 -12.64 -35.47
N ALA A 143 -14.58 -12.44 -34.20
CA ALA A 143 -13.96 -13.49 -33.40
C ALA A 143 -14.33 -13.29 -31.92
N ALA A 144 -14.90 -14.32 -31.29
CA ALA A 144 -15.02 -14.33 -29.84
C ALA A 144 -13.62 -14.18 -29.23
N PRO A 145 -13.36 -13.19 -28.36
CA PRO A 145 -12.04 -12.98 -27.81
C PRO A 145 -11.66 -14.18 -26.93
N SER A 146 -10.53 -14.83 -27.23
CA SER A 146 -9.91 -15.76 -26.29
C SER A 146 -9.68 -15.03 -24.97
N PRO A 147 -9.92 -15.67 -23.81
CA PRO A 147 -9.72 -15.03 -22.51
C PRO A 147 -8.25 -14.62 -22.38
N LEU A 148 -8.00 -13.36 -22.03
CA LEU A 148 -6.67 -12.86 -21.70
C LEU A 148 -6.09 -13.72 -20.56
N THR A 149 -4.91 -14.29 -20.76
CA THR A 149 -4.20 -15.06 -19.73
C THR A 149 -2.96 -14.31 -19.26
N THR A 150 -2.55 -14.52 -18.01
CA THR A 150 -1.30 -13.96 -17.47
C THR A 150 -0.07 -14.41 -18.28
N ALA A 151 -0.10 -15.63 -18.82
CA ALA A 151 0.95 -16.15 -19.69
C ALA A 151 1.04 -15.38 -21.01
N TRP A 152 -0.09 -15.11 -21.66
CA TRP A 152 -0.14 -14.32 -22.89
C TRP A 152 0.37 -12.89 -22.66
N VAL A 153 -0.14 -12.20 -21.63
CA VAL A 153 0.29 -10.82 -21.31
C VAL A 153 1.79 -10.78 -21.05
N ARG A 154 2.32 -11.75 -20.30
CA ARG A 154 3.76 -11.86 -20.03
C ARG A 154 4.59 -12.05 -21.29
N GLY A 155 4.14 -12.91 -22.20
CA GLY A 155 4.79 -13.12 -23.50
C GLY A 155 4.89 -11.82 -24.30
N ARG A 156 3.79 -11.05 -24.35
CA ARG A 156 3.75 -9.76 -25.07
C ARG A 156 4.61 -8.68 -24.39
N LEU A 157 4.60 -8.60 -23.07
CA LEU A 157 5.49 -7.71 -22.32
C LEU A 157 6.97 -8.00 -22.63
N ARG A 158 7.35 -9.28 -22.68
CA ARG A 158 8.72 -9.69 -23.04
C ARG A 158 9.08 -9.27 -24.46
N GLU A 159 8.19 -9.49 -25.41
CA GLU A 159 8.43 -9.18 -26.82
C GLU A 159 8.60 -7.67 -27.07
N VAL A 160 7.75 -6.85 -26.45
CA VAL A 160 7.78 -5.39 -26.67
C VAL A 160 8.88 -4.70 -25.85
N LEU A 161 9.02 -5.02 -24.56
CA LEU A 161 9.98 -4.34 -23.69
C LEU A 161 11.39 -4.95 -23.78
N GLY A 162 11.49 -6.25 -24.07
CA GLY A 162 12.74 -7.00 -24.05
C GLY A 162 13.86 -6.41 -24.92
N PRO A 163 13.62 -6.13 -26.22
CA PRO A 163 14.66 -5.56 -27.08
C PRO A 163 15.17 -4.19 -26.61
N ALA A 164 14.28 -3.34 -26.08
CA ALA A 164 14.66 -2.02 -25.59
C ALA A 164 15.49 -2.11 -24.29
N LEU A 165 15.07 -2.98 -23.37
CA LEU A 165 15.78 -3.18 -22.10
C LEU A 165 17.10 -3.94 -22.28
N ALA A 166 17.17 -4.87 -23.24
CA ALA A 166 18.42 -5.53 -23.60
C ALA A 166 19.48 -4.54 -24.12
N ARG A 167 19.08 -3.55 -24.94
CA ARG A 167 19.99 -2.45 -25.36
C ARG A 167 20.48 -1.60 -24.19
N ALA A 168 19.67 -1.48 -23.14
CA ALA A 168 20.07 -0.83 -21.90
C ALA A 168 20.88 -1.74 -20.96
N GLY A 169 21.21 -2.97 -21.37
CA GLY A 169 22.03 -3.92 -20.61
C GLY A 169 21.27 -4.80 -19.61
N PHE A 170 19.93 -4.87 -19.70
CA PHE A 170 19.13 -5.75 -18.85
C PHE A 170 18.88 -7.11 -19.48
N GLY A 171 19.05 -8.17 -18.71
CA GLY A 171 18.60 -9.52 -19.03
C GLY A 171 17.19 -9.80 -18.48
N ALA A 172 16.35 -10.50 -19.23
CA ALA A 172 15.00 -10.87 -18.81
C ALA A 172 15.00 -12.21 -18.06
N PHE A 173 14.27 -12.28 -16.95
CA PHE A 173 14.09 -13.46 -16.11
C PHE A 173 12.61 -13.66 -15.80
N ASP A 174 12.12 -14.87 -16.01
CA ASP A 174 10.78 -15.26 -15.55
C ASP A 174 10.80 -15.52 -14.05
N VAL A 175 9.90 -14.87 -13.34
CA VAL A 175 9.53 -15.21 -11.97
C VAL A 175 8.04 -15.52 -11.97
N GLN A 176 7.57 -16.39 -11.08
CA GLN A 176 6.24 -17.02 -11.18
C GLN A 176 5.09 -16.04 -11.48
N HIS A 177 5.09 -14.86 -10.83
CA HIS A 177 4.08 -13.81 -11.00
C HIS A 177 4.67 -12.49 -11.53
N SER A 178 5.87 -12.49 -12.08
CA SER A 178 6.47 -11.26 -12.62
C SER A 178 7.44 -11.53 -13.75
N LEU A 179 7.50 -10.59 -14.69
CA LEU A 179 8.62 -10.50 -15.61
C LEU A 179 9.64 -9.52 -15.00
N ARG A 180 10.83 -10.01 -14.68
CA ARG A 180 11.90 -9.21 -14.09
C ARG A 180 13.00 -8.98 -15.12
N PHE A 181 13.43 -7.73 -15.28
CA PHE A 181 14.59 -7.36 -16.07
C PHE A 181 15.70 -6.94 -15.11
N THR A 182 16.87 -7.57 -15.19
CA THR A 182 17.97 -7.35 -14.25
C THR A 182 19.24 -6.94 -14.98
N ARG A 183 19.95 -5.94 -14.44
CA ARG A 183 21.26 -5.48 -14.90
C ARG A 183 22.24 -5.42 -13.72
N ALA A 184 23.48 -5.82 -13.94
CA ALA A 184 24.56 -5.65 -12.97
C ALA A 184 25.28 -4.30 -13.17
N THR A 185 25.68 -3.68 -12.07
CA THR A 185 26.39 -2.39 -12.03
C THR A 185 27.43 -2.42 -10.91
N GLU A 186 28.26 -1.37 -10.80
CA GLU A 186 29.24 -1.26 -9.69
C GLU A 186 28.56 -1.12 -8.33
N ALA A 187 27.36 -0.54 -8.29
CA ALA A 187 26.59 -0.44 -7.06
C ALA A 187 25.97 -1.77 -6.62
N GLY A 188 25.85 -2.77 -7.51
CA GLY A 188 25.06 -3.98 -7.29
C GLY A 188 24.09 -4.25 -8.44
N LEU A 189 22.96 -4.90 -8.15
CA LEU A 189 21.96 -5.20 -9.18
C LEU A 189 20.88 -4.13 -9.27
N GLN A 190 20.32 -3.98 -10.46
CA GLN A 190 19.19 -3.11 -10.74
C GLN A 190 18.08 -3.93 -11.37
N HIS A 191 16.84 -3.67 -10.98
CA HIS A 191 15.69 -4.42 -11.45
C HIS A 191 14.58 -3.51 -11.96
N ILE A 192 13.92 -3.97 -13.02
CA ILE A 192 12.60 -3.50 -13.45
C ILE A 192 11.67 -4.70 -13.33
N HIS A 193 10.62 -4.58 -12.53
CA HIS A 193 9.64 -5.63 -12.30
C HIS A 193 8.32 -5.27 -12.97
N LEU A 194 7.75 -6.23 -13.67
CA LEU A 194 6.40 -6.17 -14.22
C LEU A 194 5.60 -7.26 -13.54
N THR A 195 5.00 -6.92 -12.40
CA THR A 195 4.28 -7.89 -11.57
C THR A 195 2.88 -8.09 -12.14
N LEU A 196 2.54 -9.34 -12.44
CA LEU A 196 1.22 -9.78 -12.88
C LEU A 196 0.58 -10.55 -11.73
N THR A 197 -0.29 -9.89 -10.97
CA THR A 197 -1.07 -10.57 -9.95
C THR A 197 -2.41 -11.02 -10.53
N ALA A 198 -2.87 -12.20 -10.11
CA ALA A 198 -4.16 -12.77 -10.49
C ALA A 198 -5.14 -12.90 -9.30
N PRO A 199 -5.37 -11.86 -8.46
CA PRO A 199 -6.30 -11.99 -7.35
C PRO A 199 -7.73 -12.09 -7.89
N HIS A 200 -8.49 -13.11 -7.46
CA HIS A 200 -9.94 -13.22 -7.68
C HIS A 200 -10.37 -12.91 -9.14
N ASP A 201 -9.86 -13.67 -10.11
CA ASP A 201 -10.17 -13.56 -11.54
C ASP A 201 -9.76 -12.25 -12.24
N SER A 202 -8.92 -11.42 -11.61
CA SER A 202 -8.42 -10.16 -12.17
C SER A 202 -6.95 -10.22 -12.57
N ILE A 203 -6.55 -9.71 -13.75
CA ILE A 203 -5.13 -9.55 -14.14
C ILE A 203 -4.72 -8.11 -13.83
N VAL A 204 -3.82 -7.93 -12.87
CA VAL A 204 -3.28 -6.61 -12.51
C VAL A 204 -1.79 -6.55 -12.83
N LEU A 205 -1.40 -5.55 -13.62
CA LEU A 205 -0.02 -5.24 -13.95
C LEU A 205 0.49 -4.07 -13.08
N VAL A 206 1.61 -4.29 -12.40
CA VAL A 206 2.29 -3.29 -11.57
C VAL A 206 3.73 -3.13 -12.03
N PRO A 207 4.09 -2.03 -12.72
CA PRO A 207 5.46 -1.73 -13.08
C PRO A 207 6.20 -1.05 -11.92
N SER A 208 7.30 -1.64 -11.47
CA SER A 208 8.17 -1.07 -10.44
C SER A 208 9.63 -1.19 -10.81
N ALA A 209 10.48 -0.40 -10.16
CA ALA A 209 11.93 -0.51 -10.26
C ALA A 209 12.54 -0.55 -8.86
N SER A 210 13.75 -1.11 -8.79
CA SER A 210 14.48 -1.23 -7.53
C SER A 210 15.97 -1.45 -7.76
N LEU A 211 16.73 -1.25 -6.69
CA LEU A 211 18.17 -1.40 -6.64
C LEU A 211 18.50 -2.43 -5.55
N GLU A 212 19.34 -3.40 -5.84
CA GLU A 212 19.88 -4.37 -4.87
C GLU A 212 21.37 -4.05 -4.67
N PRO A 213 21.71 -2.97 -3.92
CA PRO A 213 23.07 -2.52 -3.78
C PRO A 213 23.92 -3.55 -3.03
N GLU A 214 25.20 -3.61 -3.36
CA GLU A 214 26.18 -4.37 -2.60
C GLU A 214 26.76 -3.50 -1.49
N LEU A 215 26.57 -3.96 -0.25
CA LEU A 215 27.02 -3.28 0.95
C LEU A 215 27.93 -4.20 1.77
N PRO A 216 28.91 -3.63 2.49
CA PRO A 216 29.70 -4.37 3.45
C PRO A 216 28.80 -5.04 4.46
N HIS A 217 29.17 -6.26 4.85
CA HIS A 217 28.37 -7.10 5.73
C HIS A 217 27.98 -6.44 7.05
N ALA A 218 28.90 -5.66 7.64
CA ALA A 218 28.62 -4.93 8.88
C ALA A 218 27.46 -3.94 8.73
N LEU A 219 27.36 -3.25 7.59
CA LEU A 219 26.24 -2.34 7.30
C LEU A 219 24.97 -3.14 6.95
N TYR A 220 25.14 -4.26 6.25
CA TYR A 220 24.04 -5.17 5.92
C TYR A 220 23.31 -5.67 7.16
N ARG A 221 24.05 -6.11 8.18
CA ARG A 221 23.49 -6.58 9.45
C ARG A 221 22.65 -5.53 10.18
N THR A 222 22.95 -4.25 9.97
CA THR A 222 22.21 -3.13 10.57
C THR A 222 20.90 -2.85 9.84
N VAL A 223 20.90 -2.91 8.50
CA VAL A 223 19.72 -2.53 7.69
C VAL A 223 18.80 -3.69 7.35
N ARG A 224 19.33 -4.90 7.16
CA ARG A 224 18.58 -6.13 6.84
C ARG A 224 17.58 -5.97 5.69
N MET A 225 18.03 -5.25 4.67
CA MET A 225 17.27 -5.01 3.46
C MET A 225 18.18 -5.26 2.27
N ASP A 226 17.72 -6.10 1.36
CA ASP A 226 18.47 -6.39 0.14
C ASP A 226 18.13 -5.39 -0.97
N GLU A 227 16.94 -4.80 -0.95
CA GLU A 227 16.40 -4.05 -2.08
C GLU A 227 15.86 -2.67 -1.67
N LEU A 228 16.33 -1.63 -2.37
CA LEU A 228 15.85 -0.26 -2.32
C LEU A 228 14.82 -0.04 -3.41
N ARG A 229 13.58 0.27 -3.03
CA ARG A 229 12.50 0.50 -3.99
C ARG A 229 12.60 1.88 -4.62
N CYS A 230 12.21 1.97 -5.88
CA CYS A 230 12.12 3.23 -6.61
C CYS A 230 10.66 3.59 -6.87
N GLN A 231 10.37 4.89 -6.85
CA GLN A 231 9.04 5.46 -7.03
C GLN A 231 9.06 6.51 -8.12
N ALA A 232 8.09 6.49 -9.02
CA ALA A 232 7.87 7.56 -9.99
C ALA A 232 6.98 8.65 -9.37
N HIS A 233 7.18 9.92 -9.71
CA HIS A 233 6.41 11.08 -9.19
C HIS A 233 4.93 11.15 -9.65
N SER A 234 4.29 10.01 -9.93
CA SER A 234 3.08 9.86 -10.75
C SER A 234 3.32 10.19 -12.23
N HIS A 235 2.69 9.44 -13.12
CA HIS A 235 2.80 9.71 -14.56
C HIS A 235 1.42 9.70 -15.20
N ASP A 236 1.00 10.88 -15.67
CA ASP A 236 -0.24 11.14 -16.43
C ASP A 236 -0.46 10.19 -17.61
N ALA A 237 0.60 9.54 -18.11
CA ALA A 237 0.56 8.65 -19.27
C ALA A 237 -0.06 7.27 -18.95
N LEU A 238 0.16 6.74 -17.74
CA LEU A 238 -0.45 5.48 -17.31
C LEU A 238 -1.77 5.69 -16.56
N ALA A 239 -2.04 6.91 -16.07
CA ALA A 239 -3.28 7.25 -15.37
C ALA A 239 -4.57 6.94 -16.18
N PRO A 240 -4.65 7.11 -17.51
CA PRO A 240 -5.82 6.74 -18.31
C PRO A 240 -6.05 5.23 -18.42
N HIS A 241 -5.02 4.43 -18.14
CA HIS A 241 -5.01 2.97 -18.25
C HIS A 241 -4.87 2.29 -16.88
N GLY A 242 -4.80 3.08 -15.81
CA GLY A 242 -4.56 2.60 -14.47
C GLY A 242 -5.60 3.13 -13.49
N MET A 243 -5.81 2.38 -12.42
CA MET A 243 -6.44 2.93 -11.23
C MET A 243 -5.32 3.52 -10.37
N ALA A 244 -5.27 4.85 -10.24
CA ALA A 244 -4.51 5.47 -9.16
C ALA A 244 -5.25 5.18 -7.85
N LEU A 245 -4.98 4.02 -7.26
CA LEU A 245 -5.45 3.74 -5.92
C LEU A 245 -4.56 4.50 -4.94
N GLN A 246 -5.14 5.50 -4.27
CA GLN A 246 -4.66 5.88 -2.96
C GLN A 246 -5.01 4.73 -2.00
N THR A 247 -4.25 3.63 -2.04
CA THR A 247 -4.35 2.62 -0.98
C THR A 247 -3.61 3.17 0.24
N PRO A 248 -4.25 3.25 1.42
CA PRO A 248 -3.63 3.74 2.66
C PRO A 248 -2.31 3.04 3.02
N ASN A 249 -2.15 1.78 2.60
CA ASN A 249 -1.01 0.94 3.01
C ASN A 249 0.14 0.86 1.99
N TRP A 250 0.00 1.39 0.78
CA TRP A 250 1.04 1.28 -0.26
C TRP A 250 1.61 2.61 -0.75
N GLY A 251 1.20 3.69 -0.09
CA GLY A 251 1.67 5.04 -0.35
C GLY A 251 0.97 5.65 -1.55
N PRO A 252 1.04 6.98 -1.70
CA PRO A 252 0.68 7.60 -2.97
C PRO A 252 1.69 7.11 -4.03
N HIS A 253 1.28 6.92 -5.28
CA HIS A 253 2.15 6.71 -6.47
C HIS A 253 2.50 5.29 -6.97
N LEU A 254 1.86 4.20 -6.52
CA LEU A 254 1.91 2.94 -7.29
C LEU A 254 0.92 2.98 -8.45
N VAL A 255 1.40 2.67 -9.65
CA VAL A 255 0.56 2.58 -10.85
C VAL A 255 0.05 1.15 -10.98
N PHE A 256 -1.27 0.97 -10.88
CA PHE A 256 -1.93 -0.32 -11.10
C PHE A 256 -2.69 -0.30 -12.42
N CYS A 257 -2.31 -1.14 -13.37
CA CYS A 257 -3.06 -1.35 -14.60
C CYS A 257 -3.94 -2.59 -14.43
N ASN A 258 -5.25 -2.40 -14.24
CA ASN A 258 -6.20 -3.51 -14.17
C ASN A 258 -6.56 -3.97 -15.59
N LEU A 259 -5.94 -5.05 -16.05
CA LEU A 259 -6.07 -5.59 -17.41
C LEU A 259 -7.29 -6.51 -17.59
N THR A 260 -8.01 -6.82 -16.52
CA THR A 260 -9.12 -7.81 -16.51
C THR A 260 -10.26 -7.47 -17.46
N ARG A 261 -10.53 -6.18 -17.64
CA ARG A 261 -11.61 -5.67 -18.50
C ARG A 261 -11.13 -5.29 -19.90
N HIS A 262 -9.84 -5.47 -20.19
CA HIS A 262 -9.26 -5.12 -21.48
C HIS A 262 -9.42 -6.27 -22.48
N THR A 263 -9.47 -5.92 -23.75
CA THR A 263 -9.29 -6.84 -24.88
C THR A 263 -7.80 -7.00 -25.19
N GLY A 264 -7.43 -8.04 -25.95
CA GLY A 264 -6.06 -8.19 -26.44
C GLY A 264 -5.54 -6.94 -27.16
N ALA A 265 -6.37 -6.31 -27.99
CA ALA A 265 -6.03 -5.07 -28.70
C ALA A 265 -5.76 -3.88 -27.74
N GLU A 266 -6.53 -3.77 -26.66
CA GLU A 266 -6.29 -2.73 -25.65
C GLU A 266 -5.03 -2.98 -24.84
N VAL A 267 -4.66 -4.25 -24.60
CA VAL A 267 -3.36 -4.58 -24.01
C VAL A 267 -2.24 -4.23 -24.98
N GLU A 268 -2.34 -4.57 -26.27
CA GLU A 268 -1.35 -4.19 -27.28
C GLU A 268 -1.15 -2.67 -27.35
N ALA A 269 -2.24 -1.88 -27.25
CA ALA A 269 -2.16 -0.42 -27.22
C ALA A 269 -1.47 0.13 -25.95
N LEU A 270 -1.52 -0.60 -24.84
CA LEU A 270 -0.86 -0.22 -23.58
C LEU A 270 0.66 -0.48 -23.62
N LEU A 271 1.14 -1.50 -24.35
CA LEU A 271 2.55 -1.90 -24.32
C LEU A 271 3.52 -0.77 -24.72
N PRO A 272 3.27 0.03 -25.78
CA PRO A 272 4.13 1.17 -26.12
C PRO A 272 4.11 2.27 -25.06
N VAL A 273 2.95 2.51 -24.42
CA VAL A 273 2.82 3.50 -23.32
C VAL A 273 3.63 3.06 -22.12
N LEU A 274 3.57 1.77 -21.77
CA LEU A 274 4.36 1.19 -20.69
C LEU A 274 5.86 1.25 -20.98
N LEU A 275 6.29 0.94 -22.21
CA LEU A 275 7.68 1.09 -22.62
C LEU A 275 8.13 2.55 -22.51
N GLY A 276 7.32 3.49 -22.98
CA GLY A 276 7.58 4.92 -22.86
C GLY A 276 7.75 5.37 -21.41
N PHE A 277 6.89 4.88 -20.50
CA PHE A 277 7.01 5.12 -19.06
C PHE A 277 8.32 4.58 -18.48
N VAL A 278 8.69 3.34 -18.81
CA VAL A 278 9.95 2.74 -18.33
C VAL A 278 11.15 3.56 -18.84
N GLN A 279 11.10 4.02 -20.09
CA GLN A 279 12.16 4.81 -20.71
C GLN A 279 12.26 6.24 -20.19
N SER A 280 11.14 6.88 -19.84
CA SER A 280 11.13 8.27 -19.36
C SER A 280 11.33 8.39 -17.85
N ALA A 281 10.90 7.39 -17.07
CA ALA A 281 10.94 7.45 -15.61
C ALA A 281 12.04 6.57 -15.02
N TYR A 282 12.04 5.26 -15.30
CA TYR A 282 12.93 4.33 -14.60
C TYR A 282 14.33 4.27 -15.21
N LEU A 283 14.49 4.23 -16.54
CA LEU A 283 15.83 4.15 -17.13
C LEU A 283 16.75 5.33 -16.74
N PRO A 284 16.30 6.60 -16.77
CA PRO A 284 17.16 7.73 -16.38
C PRO A 284 17.62 7.64 -14.92
N LEU A 285 16.72 7.24 -14.01
CA LEU A 285 17.07 6.98 -12.62
C LEU A 285 18.09 5.84 -12.49
N LEU A 286 17.82 4.69 -13.11
CA LEU A 286 18.68 3.51 -13.01
C LEU A 286 20.06 3.77 -13.64
N ASP A 287 20.15 4.58 -14.70
CA ASP A 287 21.43 5.00 -15.26
C ASP A 287 22.19 5.98 -14.35
N ALA A 288 21.50 6.84 -13.60
CA ALA A 288 22.11 7.69 -12.59
C ALA A 288 22.59 6.92 -11.33
N CYS A 289 22.02 5.74 -11.08
CA CYS A 289 22.25 4.88 -9.93
C CYS A 289 23.22 3.70 -10.20
N ARG A 290 24.17 3.85 -11.12
CA ARG A 290 25.14 2.78 -11.46
C ARG A 290 26.23 2.55 -10.41
N ASP A 291 26.48 3.55 -9.56
CA ASP A 291 27.42 3.51 -8.45
C ASP A 291 26.74 3.98 -7.15
N VAL A 292 27.36 3.69 -6.00
CA VAL A 292 26.78 4.05 -4.69
C VAL A 292 26.63 5.57 -4.52
N PRO A 293 27.59 6.44 -4.90
CA PRO A 293 27.40 7.90 -4.88
C PRO A 293 26.22 8.37 -5.72
N GLY A 294 25.97 7.74 -6.88
CA GLY A 294 24.83 8.03 -7.73
C GLY A 294 23.51 7.73 -7.06
N ILE A 295 23.41 6.58 -6.38
CA ILE A 295 22.24 6.22 -5.57
C ILE A 295 21.99 7.27 -4.49
N VAL A 296 23.02 7.63 -3.71
CA VAL A 296 22.92 8.61 -2.63
C VAL A 296 22.47 9.98 -3.15
N ARG A 297 23.03 10.44 -4.28
CA ARG A 297 22.61 11.70 -4.92
C ARG A 297 21.13 11.69 -5.31
N CYS A 298 20.64 10.60 -5.89
CA CYS A 298 19.24 10.45 -6.27
C CYS A 298 18.31 10.39 -5.05
N CYS A 299 18.74 9.77 -3.94
CA CYS A 299 17.99 9.75 -2.67
C CYS A 299 17.87 11.14 -2.03
N LEU A 300 18.95 11.93 -2.04
CA LEU A 300 19.00 13.23 -1.36
C LEU A 300 18.25 14.33 -2.12
N ALA A 301 18.10 14.22 -3.44
CA ALA A 301 17.42 15.20 -4.28
C ALA A 301 16.34 14.55 -5.18
N PRO A 302 15.30 13.89 -4.61
CA PRO A 302 14.34 13.12 -5.39
C PRO A 302 13.52 13.98 -6.36
N GLN A 303 13.32 15.27 -6.08
CA GLN A 303 12.59 16.21 -6.94
C GLN A 303 13.28 16.49 -8.28
N ASP A 304 14.58 16.21 -8.39
CA ASP A 304 15.36 16.46 -9.60
C ASP A 304 15.22 15.31 -10.62
N TRP A 305 14.54 14.22 -10.23
CA TRP A 305 14.43 13.01 -11.03
C TRP A 305 12.97 12.66 -11.33
N PRO A 306 12.65 12.08 -12.50
CA PRO A 306 11.29 11.64 -12.83
C PRO A 306 10.83 10.44 -11.97
N ALA A 307 11.79 9.67 -11.47
CA ALA A 307 11.62 8.66 -10.45
C ALA A 307 12.78 8.75 -9.46
N TYR A 308 12.59 8.32 -8.22
CA TYR A 308 13.59 8.40 -7.17
C TYR A 308 13.64 7.13 -6.32
N PRO A 309 14.80 6.76 -5.75
CA PRO A 309 14.87 5.72 -4.75
C PRO A 309 14.31 6.27 -3.44
N ILE A 310 13.42 5.50 -2.83
CA ILE A 310 12.79 5.85 -1.56
C ILE A 310 13.85 5.82 -0.44
N ILE A 311 13.95 6.84 0.42
CA ILE A 311 14.86 6.77 1.57
C ILE A 311 14.27 5.81 2.61
N ASP A 312 14.82 4.59 2.66
CA ASP A 312 14.61 3.59 3.72
C ASP A 312 15.95 3.29 4.43
N ARG A 313 15.99 2.32 5.34
CA ARG A 313 17.17 1.87 6.09
C ARG A 313 18.39 1.64 5.19
N LEU A 314 18.18 1.00 4.05
CA LEU A 314 19.25 0.72 3.10
C LEU A 314 19.86 2.01 2.52
N ALA A 315 19.04 3.00 2.16
CA ALA A 315 19.54 4.31 1.71
C ALA A 315 20.32 5.03 2.83
N LEU A 316 19.84 4.98 4.08
CA LEU A 316 20.57 5.56 5.22
C LEU A 316 21.95 4.91 5.41
N ALA A 317 22.08 3.60 5.22
CA ALA A 317 23.38 2.93 5.26
C ALA A 317 24.30 3.36 4.11
N LEU A 318 23.78 3.58 2.90
CA LEU A 318 24.58 4.10 1.79
C LEU A 318 25.02 5.55 2.06
N VAL A 319 24.15 6.39 2.63
CA VAL A 319 24.50 7.76 3.07
C VAL A 319 25.62 7.70 4.10
N HIS A 320 25.49 6.85 5.13
CA HIS A 320 26.52 6.67 6.16
C HIS A 320 27.85 6.21 5.53
N TRP A 321 27.81 5.18 4.69
CA TRP A 321 29.01 4.60 4.08
C TRP A 321 29.77 5.56 3.17
N THR A 322 29.04 6.37 2.40
CA THR A 322 29.64 7.41 1.54
C THR A 322 30.09 8.64 2.34
N GLY A 323 29.44 8.93 3.46
CA GLY A 323 29.78 10.05 4.34
C GLY A 323 29.54 11.44 3.73
N GLN A 324 28.81 11.52 2.60
CA GLN A 324 28.56 12.78 1.89
C GLN A 324 27.72 13.77 2.71
N VAL A 325 26.78 13.24 3.49
CA VAL A 325 25.91 13.98 4.41
C VAL A 325 25.83 13.20 5.71
N ASP A 326 25.53 13.90 6.80
CA ASP A 326 25.25 13.25 8.07
C ASP A 326 23.95 12.41 8.00
N VAL A 327 23.99 11.19 8.53
CA VAL A 327 22.84 10.26 8.47
C VAL A 327 21.62 10.82 9.18
N GLN A 328 21.81 11.58 10.27
CA GLN A 328 20.70 12.20 10.99
C GLN A 328 20.10 13.34 10.16
N ALA A 329 20.94 14.15 9.51
CA ALA A 329 20.45 15.22 8.64
C ALA A 329 19.65 14.66 7.44
N ALA A 330 20.11 13.56 6.85
CA ALA A 330 19.38 12.87 5.78
C ALA A 330 18.04 12.30 6.25
N LEU A 331 18.00 11.74 7.47
CA LEU A 331 16.77 11.25 8.09
C LEU A 331 15.77 12.39 8.36
N GLU A 332 16.20 13.49 8.98
CA GLU A 332 15.30 14.62 9.28
C GLU A 332 14.75 15.25 7.99
N ALA A 333 15.57 15.34 6.94
CA ALA A 333 15.12 15.81 5.63
C ALA A 333 14.05 14.89 5.03
N GLU A 334 14.16 13.56 5.21
CA GLU A 334 13.12 12.60 4.79
C GLU A 334 11.84 12.74 5.61
N LEU A 335 11.96 12.81 6.94
CA LEU A 335 10.80 12.92 7.84
C LEU A 335 10.05 14.24 7.68
N ALA A 336 10.71 15.31 7.24
CA ALA A 336 10.10 16.60 6.97
C ALA A 336 9.27 16.63 5.67
N ARG A 337 9.38 15.63 4.78
CA ARG A 337 8.57 15.57 3.56
C ARG A 337 7.12 15.26 3.92
N SER A 338 6.18 16.04 3.37
CA SER A 338 4.79 16.19 3.84
C SER A 338 3.87 14.94 3.73
N ALA A 339 4.39 13.78 3.33
CA ALA A 339 3.66 12.53 3.38
C ALA A 339 4.64 11.39 3.77
N PRO A 340 4.62 10.91 5.03
CA PRO A 340 5.34 9.70 5.37
C PRO A 340 4.81 8.56 4.50
N HIS A 341 5.70 7.89 3.76
CA HIS A 341 5.32 6.65 3.06
C HIS A 341 4.83 5.65 4.12
N PRO A 342 3.78 4.86 3.88
CA PRO A 342 3.27 3.89 4.86
C PRO A 342 4.23 2.75 5.21
N ASN A 343 5.42 2.70 4.57
CA ASN A 343 6.51 1.78 4.92
C ASN A 343 7.65 2.51 5.69
N HIS A 344 7.50 3.81 5.96
CA HIS A 344 8.47 4.67 6.65
C HIS A 344 8.03 4.89 8.07
N HIS A 345 7.96 3.84 8.88
CA HIS A 345 7.71 4.08 10.30
C HIS A 345 8.88 4.89 10.89
N PRO A 346 8.66 6.14 11.37
CA PRO A 346 9.75 7.01 11.79
C PRO A 346 10.63 6.42 12.88
N GLY A 347 10.04 5.61 13.77
CA GLY A 347 10.77 4.91 14.82
C GLY A 347 11.77 3.87 14.29
N VAL A 348 11.41 3.16 13.20
CA VAL A 348 12.30 2.17 12.57
C VAL A 348 13.48 2.86 11.90
N LEU A 349 13.22 3.96 11.18
CA LEU A 349 14.28 4.75 10.53
C LEU A 349 15.21 5.43 11.55
N ARG A 350 14.66 5.98 12.65
CA ARG A 350 15.46 6.56 13.76
C ARG A 350 16.35 5.51 14.41
N THR A 351 15.80 4.35 14.78
CA THR A 351 16.56 3.24 15.35
C THR A 351 17.69 2.79 14.40
N CYS A 352 17.41 2.75 13.09
CA CYS A 352 18.43 2.44 12.09
C CYS A 352 19.54 3.50 12.05
N ALA A 353 19.19 4.78 12.01
CA ALA A 353 20.16 5.87 12.01
C ALA A 353 21.04 5.86 13.26
N GLU A 354 20.48 5.60 14.45
CA GLU A 354 21.23 5.44 15.70
C GLU A 354 22.23 4.28 15.64
N ARG A 355 21.80 3.11 15.14
CA ARG A 355 22.68 1.94 14.96
C ARG A 355 23.79 2.21 13.96
N LEU A 356 23.50 2.94 12.87
CA LEU A 356 24.52 3.35 11.89
C LEU A 356 25.51 4.34 12.49
N ALA A 357 25.03 5.32 13.27
CA ALA A 357 25.89 6.28 13.97
C ALA A 357 26.85 5.60 14.96
N ALA A 358 26.43 4.47 15.57
CA ALA A 358 27.28 3.64 16.42
C ALA A 358 28.36 2.84 15.66
N LEU A 359 28.41 2.93 14.32
CA LEU A 359 29.41 2.30 13.44
C LEU A 359 30.33 3.35 12.77
N PRO A 360 31.09 4.17 13.53
CA PRO A 360 31.88 5.26 12.97
C PRO A 360 32.99 4.78 12.02
N ALA A 361 33.48 3.54 12.22
CA ALA A 361 34.51 2.93 11.38
C ALA A 361 34.08 2.78 9.91
N TRP A 362 32.78 2.82 9.60
CA TRP A 362 32.26 2.69 8.24
C TRP A 362 31.89 4.02 7.58
N ARG A 363 31.88 5.13 8.32
CA ARG A 363 31.50 6.43 7.79
C ARG A 363 32.53 6.93 6.77
N GLY A 364 32.09 7.29 5.56
CA GLY A 364 32.97 7.84 4.51
C GLY A 364 34.01 6.86 3.94
N GLN A 365 33.88 5.57 4.23
CA GLN A 365 34.84 4.54 3.81
C GLN A 365 34.55 3.94 2.43
N TRP A 366 33.46 4.37 1.75
CA TRP A 366 33.17 3.87 0.41
C TRP A 366 34.32 4.15 -0.58
N ARG A 367 34.63 3.18 -1.44
CA ARG A 367 35.59 3.28 -2.55
C ARG A 367 35.04 2.53 -3.78
N PRO A 368 35.24 3.02 -5.03
CA PRO A 368 34.67 2.43 -6.26
C PRO A 368 34.99 0.96 -6.52
N SER A 369 36.08 0.43 -5.97
CA SER A 369 36.52 -0.97 -6.18
C SER A 369 36.36 -1.87 -4.94
N ALA A 370 35.73 -1.37 -3.87
CA ALA A 370 35.73 -2.06 -2.58
C ALA A 370 34.96 -3.39 -2.58
N ILE A 371 34.00 -3.55 -3.50
CA ILE A 371 33.20 -4.76 -3.64
C ILE A 371 33.11 -5.11 -5.13
N PRO A 372 33.51 -6.32 -5.55
CA PRO A 372 33.39 -6.73 -6.94
C PRO A 372 31.90 -6.78 -7.33
N PRO A 373 31.52 -6.26 -8.52
CA PRO A 373 30.12 -6.16 -8.91
C PRO A 373 29.44 -7.52 -8.91
N ARG A 374 28.28 -7.58 -8.27
CA ARG A 374 27.45 -8.77 -8.22
C ARG A 374 27.19 -9.35 -9.60
N ARG A 375 27.42 -10.66 -9.74
CA ARG A 375 26.96 -11.39 -10.92
C ARG A 375 25.44 -11.59 -10.87
N LEU A 376 24.85 -11.76 -12.04
CA LEU A 376 23.44 -12.10 -12.18
C LEU A 376 23.16 -13.44 -11.48
N PRO A 377 22.10 -13.53 -10.66
CA PRO A 377 21.75 -14.75 -9.95
C PRO A 377 21.37 -15.86 -10.93
N GLN A 378 21.88 -17.07 -10.68
CA GLN A 378 21.55 -18.30 -11.39
C GLN A 378 20.48 -19.08 -10.62
N PRO A 379 19.69 -19.95 -11.29
CA PRO A 379 18.67 -20.77 -10.63
C PRO A 379 19.21 -21.59 -9.45
N ASP A 380 20.44 -22.09 -9.57
CA ASP A 380 21.11 -22.91 -8.56
C ASP A 380 21.57 -22.12 -7.33
N ASP A 381 21.64 -20.79 -7.43
CA ASP A 381 22.01 -19.91 -6.31
C ASP A 381 20.90 -19.90 -5.25
N ARG A 382 19.66 -20.25 -5.59
CA ARG A 382 18.53 -20.23 -4.68
C ARG A 382 18.63 -21.30 -3.60
N LEU A 383 18.40 -20.89 -2.37
CA LEU A 383 18.35 -21.81 -1.24
C LEU A 383 17.04 -22.62 -1.28
N PRO A 384 17.07 -23.96 -1.21
CA PRO A 384 15.85 -24.75 -1.13
C PRO A 384 15.08 -24.42 0.17
N PRO A 385 13.73 -24.30 0.13
CA PRO A 385 12.94 -24.05 1.33
C PRO A 385 13.17 -25.08 2.45
N GLN A 386 13.50 -26.33 2.09
CA GLN A 386 13.84 -27.39 3.05
C GLN A 386 15.09 -27.06 3.85
N VAL A 387 16.11 -26.45 3.25
CA VAL A 387 17.35 -26.08 3.95
C VAL A 387 17.07 -25.01 5.01
N MET A 388 16.18 -24.05 4.71
CA MET A 388 15.74 -23.07 5.72
C MET A 388 15.06 -23.76 6.89
N VAL A 389 14.12 -24.67 6.63
CA VAL A 389 13.39 -25.37 7.71
C VAL A 389 14.32 -26.28 8.50
N GLU A 390 15.15 -27.09 7.85
CA GLU A 390 16.00 -28.07 8.53
C GLU A 390 17.14 -27.45 9.33
N GLN A 391 17.65 -26.28 8.92
CA GLN A 391 18.80 -25.65 9.57
C GLN A 391 18.43 -24.48 10.48
N LEU A 392 17.49 -23.62 10.08
CA LEU A 392 17.13 -22.43 10.86
C LEU A 392 16.11 -22.76 11.95
N TRP A 393 15.08 -23.57 11.65
CA TRP A 393 13.99 -23.82 12.61
C TRP A 393 14.47 -24.46 13.92
N PRO A 394 15.30 -25.51 13.93
CA PRO A 394 15.81 -26.08 15.18
C PRO A 394 16.59 -25.08 16.02
N ARG A 395 17.36 -24.19 15.38
CA ARG A 395 18.13 -23.14 16.06
C ARG A 395 17.19 -22.12 16.73
N LEU A 396 16.14 -21.68 16.03
CA LEU A 396 15.13 -20.78 16.58
C LEU A 396 14.34 -21.44 17.73
N CYS A 397 14.00 -22.74 17.62
CA CYS A 397 13.37 -23.49 18.72
C CYS A 397 14.23 -23.51 19.98
N ALA A 398 15.52 -23.89 19.83
CA ALA A 398 16.43 -23.96 20.97
C ALA A 398 16.59 -22.59 21.65
N LEU A 399 16.65 -21.51 20.85
CA LEU A 399 16.69 -20.16 21.36
C LEU A 399 15.39 -19.78 22.12
N ALA A 400 14.23 -20.15 21.58
CA ALA A 400 12.94 -19.88 22.17
C ALA A 400 12.74 -20.65 23.49
N GLU A 401 13.10 -21.93 23.52
CA GLU A 401 13.05 -22.79 24.70
C GLU A 401 13.95 -22.27 25.81
N ALA A 402 15.17 -21.81 25.48
CA ALA A 402 16.07 -21.15 26.42
C ALA A 402 15.50 -19.86 27.02
N ARG A 403 14.45 -19.29 26.40
CA ARG A 403 13.76 -18.07 26.82
C ARG A 403 12.35 -18.34 27.37
N GLY A 404 11.99 -19.60 27.65
CA GLY A 404 10.72 -19.97 28.26
C GLY A 404 9.53 -20.08 27.29
N PHE A 405 9.79 -20.25 26.00
CA PHE A 405 8.78 -20.51 24.98
C PHE A 405 8.77 -21.99 24.60
N ALA A 406 7.58 -22.58 24.51
CA ALA A 406 7.39 -23.89 23.87
C ALA A 406 7.24 -23.69 22.36
N ALA A 407 8.01 -24.47 21.59
CA ALA A 407 7.91 -24.50 20.14
C ALA A 407 7.01 -25.66 19.68
N ARG A 408 6.15 -25.41 18.69
CA ARG A 408 5.29 -26.43 18.09
C ARG A 408 5.09 -26.17 16.60
N GLU A 409 5.08 -27.22 15.80
CA GLU A 409 4.55 -27.19 14.43
C GLU A 409 3.02 -27.41 14.48
N GLU A 410 2.24 -26.44 14.00
CA GLU A 410 0.77 -26.55 13.96
C GLU A 410 0.30 -27.19 12.65
N GLU A 411 0.95 -26.85 11.54
CA GLU A 411 0.74 -27.41 10.20
C GLU A 411 2.10 -27.58 9.52
N PRO A 412 2.23 -28.41 8.46
CA PRO A 412 3.50 -28.57 7.76
C PRO A 412 4.13 -27.23 7.37
N ARG A 413 5.33 -26.96 7.90
CA ARG A 413 6.09 -25.71 7.69
C ARG A 413 5.45 -24.46 8.30
N ARG A 414 4.50 -24.60 9.23
CA ARG A 414 3.93 -23.52 10.03
C ARG A 414 4.18 -23.78 11.50
N PHE A 415 4.96 -22.90 12.09
CA PHE A 415 5.45 -23.09 13.44
C PHE A 415 5.04 -21.96 14.37
N VAL A 416 4.92 -22.31 15.65
CA VAL A 416 4.42 -21.45 16.70
C VAL A 416 5.34 -21.55 17.91
N LEU A 417 5.76 -20.40 18.43
CA LEU A 417 6.45 -20.27 19.72
C LEU A 417 5.46 -19.66 20.71
N ARG A 418 5.15 -20.38 21.78
CA ARG A 418 4.20 -19.95 22.82
C ARG A 418 4.87 -19.90 24.18
N ARG A 419 4.82 -18.76 24.86
CA ARG A 419 5.37 -18.63 26.22
C ARG A 419 4.61 -19.52 27.20
N VAL A 420 5.33 -20.31 27.99
CA VAL A 420 4.75 -21.20 29.01
C VAL A 420 4.78 -20.48 30.35
N GLY A 421 3.60 -20.25 30.96
CA GLY A 421 3.50 -19.83 32.37
C GLY A 421 3.59 -18.33 32.69
N ALA A 422 3.22 -17.43 31.78
CA ALA A 422 3.15 -15.98 32.07
C ALA A 422 1.70 -15.48 32.18
N ASP A 423 1.47 -14.43 32.99
CA ASP A 423 0.18 -13.72 33.12
C ASP A 423 -0.31 -13.11 31.79
N VAL A 424 0.61 -12.97 30.83
CA VAL A 424 0.35 -12.61 29.45
C VAL A 424 0.89 -13.70 28.52
N GLY A 425 0.01 -14.43 27.86
CA GLY A 425 0.38 -15.47 26.89
C GLY A 425 0.88 -14.85 25.60
N GLN A 426 2.15 -15.06 25.27
CA GLN A 426 2.77 -14.54 24.05
C GLN A 426 2.88 -15.65 23.00
N THR A 427 2.40 -15.38 21.78
CA THR A 427 2.49 -16.32 20.66
C THR A 427 3.16 -15.65 19.46
N LEU A 428 4.25 -16.24 18.96
CA LEU A 428 4.91 -15.87 17.71
C LEU A 428 4.64 -16.95 16.68
N ARG A 429 4.27 -16.58 15.45
CA ARG A 429 4.00 -17.53 14.37
C ARG A 429 4.97 -17.31 13.21
N PHE A 430 5.48 -18.41 12.66
CA PHE A 430 6.38 -18.43 11.52
C PHE A 430 5.77 -19.32 10.43
N ASP A 431 5.51 -18.74 9.26
CA ASP A 431 5.00 -19.48 8.10
C ASP A 431 6.09 -19.65 7.04
N PHE A 432 6.52 -20.90 6.83
CA PHE A 432 7.45 -21.35 5.78
C PHE A 432 6.74 -22.18 4.69
N SER A 433 5.40 -22.27 4.71
CA SER A 433 4.63 -23.06 3.75
C SER A 433 4.66 -22.46 2.33
N ASN A 434 4.85 -21.15 2.22
CA ASN A 434 4.90 -20.47 0.93
C ASN A 434 6.34 -20.42 0.38
N ALA A 435 6.73 -21.45 -0.39
CA ALA A 435 8.07 -21.59 -0.97
C ALA A 435 8.45 -20.51 -2.02
N THR A 436 7.52 -19.67 -2.45
CA THR A 436 7.70 -18.79 -3.63
C THR A 436 8.14 -17.37 -3.28
N LYS A 437 7.89 -16.97 -2.03
CA LYS A 437 8.70 -15.96 -1.35
C LYS A 437 9.57 -16.79 -0.43
N ALA A 438 10.88 -16.76 -0.57
CA ALA A 438 11.76 -17.35 0.45
C ALA A 438 11.63 -16.64 1.82
N ALA A 439 10.55 -15.88 2.06
CA ALA A 439 10.22 -14.97 3.15
C ALA A 439 9.44 -15.71 4.24
N VAL A 440 10.07 -15.88 5.40
CA VAL A 440 9.37 -16.30 6.62
C VAL A 440 8.39 -15.19 7.00
N ALA A 441 7.08 -15.45 6.91
CA ALA A 441 6.11 -14.46 7.36
C ALA A 441 5.99 -14.54 8.88
N PHE A 442 6.43 -13.48 9.56
CA PHE A 442 6.07 -13.28 10.97
C PHE A 442 4.56 -13.05 11.03
N GLY A 443 3.83 -13.99 11.64
CA GLY A 443 2.40 -13.88 11.87
C GLY A 443 2.07 -12.90 12.99
N PRO A 444 0.79 -12.56 13.20
CA PRO A 444 0.40 -11.65 14.27
C PRO A 444 0.88 -12.17 15.62
N MET A 445 1.54 -11.30 16.38
CA MET A 445 1.94 -11.61 17.75
C MET A 445 0.73 -11.47 18.64
N ALA A 446 0.34 -12.56 19.28
CA ALA A 446 -0.81 -12.59 20.16
C ALA A 446 -0.37 -12.34 21.60
N PHE A 447 -0.99 -11.36 22.26
CA PHE A 447 -0.99 -11.23 23.71
C PHE A 447 -2.34 -11.71 24.23
N ASP A 448 -2.33 -12.87 24.88
CA ASP A 448 -3.44 -13.35 25.67
C ASP A 448 -3.32 -12.72 27.06
N CYS A 449 -4.28 -11.90 27.47
CA CYS A 449 -4.36 -11.37 28.82
C CYS A 449 -5.57 -12.00 29.52
N PRO A 450 -5.45 -13.20 30.12
CA PRO A 450 -6.59 -13.92 30.67
C PRO A 450 -7.32 -13.13 31.77
N ALA A 451 -6.59 -12.35 32.57
CA ALA A 451 -7.17 -11.49 33.62
C ALA A 451 -8.04 -10.36 33.03
N VAL A 452 -7.53 -9.63 32.03
CA VAL A 452 -8.29 -8.58 31.32
C VAL A 452 -9.49 -9.20 30.60
N SER A 453 -9.29 -10.36 29.97
CA SER A 453 -10.36 -11.11 29.30
C SER A 453 -11.44 -11.54 30.28
N ALA A 454 -11.06 -12.09 31.42
CA ALA A 454 -11.99 -12.52 32.47
C ALA A 454 -12.77 -11.34 33.04
N TYR A 455 -12.09 -10.21 33.25
CA TYR A 455 -12.73 -8.98 33.70
C TYR A 455 -13.72 -8.43 32.67
N LEU A 456 -13.33 -8.32 31.40
CA LEU A 456 -14.22 -7.88 30.32
C LEU A 456 -15.43 -8.82 30.20
N ARG A 457 -15.23 -10.14 30.32
CA ARG A 457 -16.31 -11.14 30.33
C ARG A 457 -17.27 -10.91 31.49
N GLN A 458 -16.76 -10.75 32.71
CA GLN A 458 -17.59 -10.52 33.89
C GLN A 458 -18.37 -9.21 33.77
N PHE A 459 -17.73 -8.16 33.27
CA PHE A 459 -18.33 -6.85 33.05
C PHE A 459 -19.45 -6.90 32.00
N LEU A 460 -19.28 -7.67 30.92
CA LEU A 460 -20.25 -7.76 29.81
C LEU A 460 -21.23 -8.93 29.91
N ALA A 461 -21.04 -9.86 30.85
CA ALA A 461 -21.84 -11.09 30.99
C ALA A 461 -23.36 -10.88 30.96
N PRO A 462 -23.93 -9.81 31.55
CA PRO A 462 -25.38 -9.58 31.50
C PRO A 462 -25.93 -9.23 30.11
N TRP A 463 -25.07 -8.92 29.14
CA TRP A 463 -25.45 -8.39 27.83
C TRP A 463 -24.93 -9.21 26.64
N ALA A 464 -24.14 -10.26 26.90
CA ALA A 464 -23.61 -11.13 25.86
C ALA A 464 -24.61 -12.24 25.47
N PRO A 465 -24.89 -12.50 24.17
CA PRO A 465 -25.75 -13.60 23.77
C PRO A 465 -25.12 -14.97 24.12
N PRO A 466 -25.94 -16.00 24.45
CA PRO A 466 -25.43 -17.35 24.72
C PRO A 466 -24.72 -17.93 23.48
N ARG A 467 -23.50 -18.45 23.64
CA ARG A 467 -22.63 -18.92 22.54
C ARG A 467 -22.66 -20.44 22.34
N ASN A 468 -22.29 -20.85 21.13
CA ASN A 468 -21.97 -22.24 20.79
C ASN A 468 -20.76 -22.74 21.62
N PRO A 469 -20.88 -23.90 22.30
CA PRO A 469 -19.79 -24.51 23.06
C PRO A 469 -18.71 -25.01 22.08
N GLY A 470 -17.67 -24.21 21.87
CA GLY A 470 -16.56 -24.54 20.96
C GLY A 470 -15.79 -23.32 20.47
N HIS A 471 -16.42 -22.15 20.46
CA HIS A 471 -15.75 -20.87 20.18
C HIS A 471 -15.50 -20.13 21.50
N GLY A 472 -14.39 -20.47 22.17
CA GLY A 472 -13.89 -19.67 23.28
C GLY A 472 -13.69 -18.20 22.86
N TRP A 473 -13.69 -17.28 23.81
CA TRP A 473 -13.14 -15.93 23.62
C TRP A 473 -11.63 -16.00 23.87
N PRO A 474 -10.74 -16.11 22.87
CA PRO A 474 -9.35 -15.79 23.10
C PRO A 474 -9.22 -14.27 22.89
N ALA A 475 -9.14 -13.47 23.96
CA ALA A 475 -8.73 -12.08 23.75
C ALA A 475 -7.23 -12.12 23.46
N VAL A 476 -6.93 -12.27 22.18
CA VAL A 476 -5.63 -12.14 21.58
C VAL A 476 -5.56 -10.71 21.08
N VAL A 477 -4.82 -9.84 21.77
CA VAL A 477 -4.37 -8.60 21.14
C VAL A 477 -3.35 -9.03 20.10
N ALA A 478 -3.75 -9.00 18.83
CA ALA A 478 -2.91 -9.41 17.72
C ALA A 478 -2.12 -8.19 17.24
N LEU A 479 -0.88 -8.03 17.71
CA LEU A 479 0.03 -7.06 17.09
C LEU A 479 0.35 -7.54 15.68
N LYS A 480 -0.27 -6.87 14.71
CA LYS A 480 0.04 -7.04 13.29
C LYS A 480 1.43 -6.46 12.99
N PRO A 481 2.08 -6.86 11.88
CA PRO A 481 3.36 -6.32 11.46
C PRO A 481 3.47 -4.78 11.58
N GLY A 482 2.47 -4.03 11.10
CA GLY A 482 2.47 -2.57 11.23
C GLY A 482 2.49 -2.06 12.67
N SER A 483 1.78 -2.72 13.59
CA SER A 483 1.80 -2.36 15.02
C SER A 483 3.16 -2.58 15.67
N LEU A 484 3.96 -3.55 15.20
CA LEU A 484 5.32 -3.74 15.67
C LEU A 484 6.25 -2.62 15.21
N GLU A 485 6.06 -2.09 14.00
CA GLU A 485 6.88 -0.98 13.49
C GLU A 485 6.77 0.25 14.40
N HIS A 486 5.59 0.48 15.00
CA HIS A 486 5.36 1.53 16.01
C HIS A 486 6.20 1.36 17.29
N LEU A 487 6.68 0.15 17.55
CA LEU A 487 7.59 -0.16 18.66
C LEU A 487 9.06 -0.01 18.28
N GLY A 488 9.36 0.46 17.06
CA GLY A 488 10.70 0.40 16.49
C GLY A 488 11.13 -1.03 16.14
N ILE A 489 10.21 -2.00 16.19
CA ILE A 489 10.43 -3.36 15.73
C ILE A 489 10.07 -3.44 14.26
N ASP A 490 11.03 -3.75 13.40
CA ASP A 490 10.71 -4.08 12.03
C ASP A 490 10.38 -5.58 11.91
N PRO A 491 9.15 -5.98 11.51
CA PRO A 491 8.81 -7.37 11.24
C PRO A 491 9.70 -8.01 10.17
N ARG A 492 10.33 -7.18 9.32
CA ARG A 492 11.32 -7.62 8.33
C ARG A 492 12.62 -8.11 8.96
N ASP A 493 12.92 -7.73 10.20
CA ASP A 493 14.08 -8.26 10.92
C ASP A 493 13.90 -9.72 11.36
N LEU A 494 12.65 -10.18 11.39
CA LEU A 494 12.24 -11.55 11.69
C LEU A 494 11.76 -12.32 10.44
N SER A 495 11.60 -11.62 9.31
CA SER A 495 11.35 -12.26 8.03
C SER A 495 12.67 -12.50 7.31
N PHE A 496 12.89 -13.75 6.91
CA PHE A 496 14.09 -14.12 6.14
C PHE A 496 13.60 -14.36 4.75
N SER A 497 13.99 -13.53 3.77
CA SER A 497 13.82 -13.80 2.34
C SER A 497 15.16 -14.18 1.72
N VAL A 498 15.68 -15.36 2.07
CA VAL A 498 16.99 -15.78 1.56
C VAL A 498 16.84 -16.32 0.15
N GLU A 499 16.99 -15.43 -0.83
CA GLU A 499 17.01 -15.85 -2.24
C GLU A 499 18.35 -16.51 -2.63
N ARG A 500 19.41 -16.48 -1.80
CA ARG A 500 20.75 -16.98 -2.16
C ARG A 500 21.49 -17.78 -1.08
N LYS A 501 22.14 -18.86 -1.50
CA LYS A 501 22.90 -19.79 -0.63
C LYS A 501 24.11 -19.15 0.07
N ASP A 502 24.83 -18.27 -0.62
CA ASP A 502 26.07 -17.66 -0.15
C ASP A 502 25.89 -16.72 1.05
N ARG A 503 24.67 -16.22 1.28
CA ARG A 503 24.34 -15.36 2.41
C ARG A 503 23.60 -16.08 3.55
N PHE A 504 23.28 -17.37 3.39
CA PHE A 504 22.36 -18.07 4.29
C PHE A 504 22.78 -18.02 5.77
N GLU A 505 24.03 -18.42 6.08
CA GLU A 505 24.52 -18.44 7.47
C GLU A 505 24.48 -17.07 8.13
N ASP A 506 24.80 -16.04 7.36
CA ASP A 506 24.78 -14.66 7.82
C ASP A 506 23.36 -14.16 8.11
N HIS A 507 22.40 -14.48 7.24
CA HIS A 507 20.98 -14.23 7.50
C HIS A 507 20.47 -15.01 8.70
N ALA A 508 20.91 -16.26 8.89
CA ALA A 508 20.53 -17.10 10.02
C ALA A 508 21.09 -16.55 11.35
N GLN A 509 22.35 -16.13 11.40
CA GLN A 509 22.90 -15.47 12.60
C GLN A 509 22.19 -14.16 12.91
N ALA A 510 21.90 -13.37 11.86
CA ALA A 510 21.14 -12.15 12.00
C ALA A 510 19.73 -12.46 12.55
N ALA A 511 19.05 -13.47 12.01
CA ALA A 511 17.74 -13.95 12.47
C ALA A 511 17.72 -14.18 13.98
N GLU A 512 18.68 -14.95 14.45
CA GLU A 512 18.83 -15.29 15.86
C GLU A 512 19.06 -14.05 16.72
N ALA A 513 19.98 -13.17 16.30
CA ALA A 513 20.26 -11.93 17.02
C ALA A 513 19.03 -11.02 17.12
N SER A 514 18.23 -10.93 16.04
CA SER A 514 16.96 -10.21 16.09
C SER A 514 15.99 -10.91 17.03
N LEU A 515 15.78 -12.21 16.90
CA LEU A 515 14.85 -12.93 17.76
C LEU A 515 15.22 -12.79 19.24
N VAL A 516 16.52 -12.83 19.58
CA VAL A 516 17.04 -12.50 20.92
C VAL A 516 16.60 -11.11 21.36
N GLN A 517 16.86 -10.09 20.54
CA GLN A 517 16.50 -8.72 20.86
C GLN A 517 14.99 -8.55 21.10
N HIS A 518 14.18 -9.24 20.29
CA HIS A 518 12.72 -9.19 20.42
C HIS A 518 12.27 -9.93 21.69
N PHE A 519 12.86 -11.10 21.98
CA PHE A 519 12.58 -11.77 23.24
C PHE A 519 12.95 -10.89 24.43
N ASP A 520 14.08 -10.19 24.42
CA ASP A 520 14.47 -9.30 25.52
C ASP A 520 13.43 -8.18 25.73
N LEU A 521 12.95 -7.56 24.65
CA LEU A 521 11.88 -6.56 24.70
C LEU A 521 10.55 -7.15 25.21
N LEU A 522 10.20 -8.36 24.78
CA LEU A 522 8.94 -9.04 25.10
C LEU A 522 8.93 -9.68 26.49
N LEU A 523 10.09 -10.03 27.03
CA LEU A 523 10.22 -10.60 28.37
C LEU A 523 10.19 -9.51 29.43
N ASP A 524 10.56 -8.27 29.09
CA ASP A 524 10.41 -7.12 29.98
C ASP A 524 8.92 -6.70 30.06
N ARG A 525 8.33 -6.89 31.24
CA ARG A 525 6.92 -6.57 31.53
C ARG A 525 6.61 -5.09 31.31
N THR A 526 7.50 -4.21 31.75
CA THR A 526 7.32 -2.76 31.65
C THR A 526 7.41 -2.31 30.20
N GLN A 527 8.37 -2.84 29.44
CA GLN A 527 8.53 -2.53 28.01
C GLN A 527 7.39 -3.14 27.18
N THR A 528 6.91 -4.33 27.50
CA THR A 528 5.76 -4.95 26.83
C THR A 528 4.48 -4.12 27.03
N LEU A 529 4.24 -3.65 28.26
CA LEU A 529 3.09 -2.80 28.56
C LEU A 529 3.25 -1.39 27.94
N ALA A 530 4.45 -0.81 27.99
CA ALA A 530 4.77 0.44 27.31
C ALA A 530 4.68 0.33 25.77
N ALA A 531 4.97 -0.86 25.22
CA ALA A 531 4.80 -1.15 23.81
C ALA A 531 3.32 -1.23 23.42
N LEU A 532 2.52 -2.03 24.14
CA LEU A 532 1.07 -2.08 23.94
C LEU A 532 0.46 -0.67 24.05
N ALA A 533 0.91 0.11 25.03
CA ALA A 533 0.58 1.51 25.20
C ALA A 533 0.94 2.41 23.99
N ALA A 534 2.16 2.27 23.46
CA ALA A 534 2.62 3.05 22.31
C ALA A 534 1.86 2.72 21.02
N VAL A 535 1.52 1.44 20.80
CA VAL A 535 0.65 1.00 19.69
C VAL A 535 -0.73 1.64 19.77
N MET A 536 -1.19 1.95 20.96
CA MET A 536 -2.50 2.57 21.18
C MET A 536 -2.45 4.10 21.10
N ALA A 537 -1.27 4.70 21.34
CA ALA A 537 -1.07 6.14 21.31
C ALA A 537 -1.12 6.76 19.90
N HIS A 538 -0.94 5.97 18.84
CA HIS A 538 -0.95 6.43 17.47
C HIS A 538 -2.29 6.06 16.77
N ALA A 539 -3.15 7.04 16.52
CA ALA A 539 -4.47 6.78 15.89
C ALA A 539 -4.37 6.12 14.48
N GLN A 540 -3.20 6.22 13.83
CA GLN A 540 -2.88 5.59 12.54
C GLN A 540 -2.22 4.20 12.68
N SER A 541 -1.76 3.83 13.89
CA SER A 541 -1.16 2.52 14.22
C SER A 541 -2.14 1.51 14.78
N LEU A 542 -3.34 1.99 15.14
CA LEU A 542 -4.43 1.11 15.48
C LEU A 542 -4.54 0.10 14.33
N PRO A 543 -4.54 -1.21 14.64
CA PRO A 543 -4.32 -2.26 13.66
C PRO A 543 -5.12 -1.97 12.39
N ASP A 544 -4.64 -2.24 11.19
CA ASP A 544 -5.57 -2.22 10.06
C ASP A 544 -6.51 -3.41 10.28
N TRP A 545 -7.72 -3.17 10.83
CA TRP A 545 -8.71 -4.20 11.17
C TRP A 545 -9.31 -4.74 9.86
N SER A 546 -8.48 -5.41 9.07
CA SER A 546 -8.77 -6.00 7.78
C SER A 546 -9.93 -6.99 7.89
N HIS A 547 -10.76 -7.01 6.84
CA HIS A 547 -12.12 -7.55 6.73
C HIS A 547 -12.33 -9.08 6.90
N GLY A 548 -11.63 -9.73 7.84
CA GLY A 548 -11.81 -11.14 8.15
C GLY A 548 -12.15 -11.37 9.62
N ASN A 549 -13.38 -11.79 9.91
CA ASN A 549 -13.97 -12.11 11.22
C ASN A 549 -14.52 -10.94 12.06
N SER A 550 -15.75 -10.54 11.73
CA SER A 550 -16.59 -9.51 12.38
C SER A 550 -16.94 -9.72 13.87
N ARG A 551 -16.48 -10.80 14.53
CA ARG A 551 -16.76 -11.05 15.97
C ARG A 551 -15.60 -10.74 16.92
N TYR A 552 -14.34 -10.80 16.45
CA TYR A 552 -13.16 -10.62 17.32
C TYR A 552 -12.78 -9.15 17.54
N GLY A 553 -13.14 -8.26 16.59
CA GLY A 553 -12.73 -6.85 16.68
C GLY A 553 -13.29 -6.11 17.90
N PHE A 554 -14.51 -6.41 18.35
CA PHE A 554 -15.09 -5.76 19.54
C PHE A 554 -14.29 -6.07 20.81
N GLU A 555 -13.94 -7.34 20.98
CA GLU A 555 -13.27 -7.87 22.16
C GLU A 555 -11.85 -7.30 22.25
N GLU A 556 -11.16 -7.23 21.10
CA GLU A 556 -9.88 -6.56 20.94
C GLU A 556 -9.98 -5.05 21.26
N ALA A 557 -11.00 -4.35 20.75
CA ALA A 557 -11.28 -2.94 21.09
C ALA A 557 -11.40 -2.74 22.60
N GLY A 558 -12.22 -3.58 23.24
CA GLY A 558 -12.55 -3.45 24.65
C GLY A 558 -11.34 -3.70 25.53
N CYS A 559 -10.56 -4.75 25.25
CA CYS A 559 -9.30 -5.01 25.94
C CYS A 559 -8.31 -3.86 25.77
N LEU A 560 -8.18 -3.31 24.55
CA LEU A 560 -7.33 -2.15 24.31
C LEU A 560 -7.81 -0.95 25.14
N LEU A 561 -9.07 -0.55 25.09
CA LEU A 561 -9.57 0.60 25.87
C LEU A 561 -9.30 0.45 27.38
N LEU A 562 -9.51 -0.75 27.93
CA LEU A 562 -9.22 -1.04 29.34
C LEU A 562 -7.72 -0.98 29.67
N LEU A 563 -6.84 -1.44 28.77
CA LEU A 563 -5.39 -1.29 28.94
C LEU A 563 -4.96 0.19 28.85
N ALA A 564 -5.58 0.97 27.95
CA ALA A 564 -5.26 2.40 27.75
C ALA A 564 -5.56 3.20 29.01
N ALA A 565 -6.74 2.98 29.59
CA ALA A 565 -7.17 3.64 30.80
C ALA A 565 -6.18 3.53 31.96
N VAL A 566 -5.45 2.41 32.01
CA VAL A 566 -4.63 2.01 33.14
C VAL A 566 -3.18 2.41 32.95
N PHE A 567 -2.64 2.09 31.77
CA PHE A 567 -1.21 2.24 31.51
C PHE A 567 -0.87 3.55 30.80
N VAL A 568 -1.86 4.21 30.17
CA VAL A 568 -1.69 5.39 29.30
C VAL A 568 -2.93 6.29 29.29
N PRO A 569 -3.44 6.71 30.47
CA PRO A 569 -4.71 7.42 30.58
C PRO A 569 -4.77 8.68 29.69
N GLU A 570 -3.64 9.36 29.47
CA GLU A 570 -3.53 10.53 28.59
C GLU A 570 -3.80 10.24 27.10
N ARG A 571 -3.85 8.96 26.70
CA ARG A 571 -4.14 8.50 25.32
C ARG A 571 -5.50 7.84 25.18
N LEU A 572 -6.28 7.74 26.25
CA LEU A 572 -7.58 7.09 26.23
C LEU A 572 -8.54 7.78 25.24
N GLU A 573 -8.60 9.11 25.21
CA GLU A 573 -9.50 9.86 24.32
C GLU A 573 -9.23 9.64 22.82
N PRO A 574 -7.97 9.71 22.32
CA PRO A 574 -7.65 9.27 20.96
C PRO A 574 -8.08 7.84 20.64
N CYS A 575 -7.92 6.89 21.57
CA CYS A 575 -8.33 5.49 21.40
C CYS A 575 -9.86 5.38 21.29
N ILE A 576 -10.60 6.10 22.14
CA ILE A 576 -12.06 6.19 22.11
C ILE A 576 -12.53 6.74 20.78
N ALA A 577 -11.94 7.84 20.30
CA ALA A 577 -12.32 8.47 19.03
C ALA A 577 -12.16 7.50 17.85
N ALA A 578 -11.06 6.74 17.82
CA ALA A 578 -10.82 5.77 16.77
C ALA A 578 -11.72 4.53 16.87
N ALA A 579 -11.98 4.02 18.08
CA ALA A 579 -12.95 2.96 18.30
C ALA A 579 -14.35 3.41 17.83
N ARG A 580 -14.82 4.59 18.24
CA ARG A 580 -16.11 5.15 17.79
C ARG A 580 -16.18 5.36 16.29
N ALA A 581 -15.12 5.89 15.66
CA ALA A 581 -15.08 6.07 14.21
C ALA A 581 -15.30 4.76 13.45
N ARG A 582 -14.84 3.65 14.03
CA ARG A 582 -14.93 2.31 13.44
C ARG A 582 -16.25 1.59 13.73
N PHE A 583 -16.79 1.74 14.93
CA PHE A 583 -18.05 1.09 15.35
C PHE A 583 -19.30 1.96 15.07
N LYS A 584 -19.20 2.98 14.20
CA LYS A 584 -20.39 3.70 13.73
C LYS A 584 -21.37 2.72 13.08
N TYR A 585 -22.60 2.67 13.61
CA TYR A 585 -23.71 1.95 12.99
C TYR A 585 -23.88 2.43 11.54
N ARG A 586 -23.63 1.53 10.58
CA ARG A 586 -23.91 1.73 9.16
C ARG A 586 -24.87 0.61 8.77
N GLY A 587 -26.14 0.94 8.58
CA GLY A 587 -27.26 -0.01 8.59
C GLY A 587 -27.32 -1.09 7.50
N TRP A 588 -26.23 -1.48 6.84
CA TRP A 588 -26.22 -2.54 5.82
C TRP A 588 -24.96 -3.42 5.90
N GLY A 589 -25.17 -4.75 5.94
CA GLY A 589 -24.24 -5.80 5.47
C GLY A 589 -22.84 -5.84 6.08
N PHE A 590 -22.62 -6.76 7.04
CA PHE A 590 -21.34 -7.11 7.68
C PHE A 590 -20.72 -6.07 8.63
N PHE A 591 -21.49 -5.29 9.39
CA PHE A 591 -20.95 -4.47 10.48
C PHE A 591 -21.89 -4.41 11.70
N TYR A 592 -21.29 -4.09 12.84
CA TYR A 592 -21.76 -4.35 14.21
C TYR A 592 -23.23 -3.97 14.49
N ASP A 593 -23.97 -4.84 15.20
CA ASP A 593 -25.35 -4.55 15.61
C ASP A 593 -25.41 -3.46 16.69
N GLN A 594 -26.59 -2.85 16.90
CA GLN A 594 -26.76 -1.80 17.91
C GLN A 594 -26.33 -2.28 19.31
N GLY A 595 -26.50 -3.56 19.63
CA GLY A 595 -26.05 -4.14 20.88
C GLY A 595 -24.53 -4.09 21.04
N GLN A 596 -23.77 -4.30 19.97
CA GLN A 596 -22.31 -4.17 19.97
C GLN A 596 -21.83 -2.72 20.10
N VAL A 597 -22.57 -1.76 19.53
CA VAL A 597 -22.30 -0.33 19.75
C VAL A 597 -22.56 0.06 21.21
N ASP A 598 -23.69 -0.39 21.78
CA ASP A 598 -24.04 -0.12 23.17
C ASP A 598 -23.05 -0.79 24.15
N MET A 599 -22.58 -2.00 23.84
CA MET A 599 -21.52 -2.66 24.60
C MET A 599 -20.20 -1.87 24.52
N LEU A 600 -19.87 -1.28 23.37
CA LEU A 600 -18.65 -0.48 23.22
C LEU A 600 -18.71 0.77 24.07
N GLU A 601 -19.82 1.51 24.02
CA GLU A 601 -20.00 2.71 24.84
C GLU A 601 -19.93 2.41 26.35
N ARG A 602 -20.36 1.22 26.78
CA ARG A 602 -20.17 0.76 28.17
C ARG A 602 -18.71 0.51 28.51
N VAL A 603 -17.95 -0.14 27.61
CA VAL A 603 -16.51 -0.35 27.83
C VAL A 603 -15.75 0.98 27.80
N ILE A 604 -16.15 1.92 26.96
CA ILE A 604 -15.62 3.29 26.94
C ILE A 604 -15.85 3.97 28.29
N ALA A 605 -17.07 3.93 28.82
CA ALA A 605 -17.40 4.51 30.12
C ALA A 605 -16.59 3.88 31.26
N GLU A 606 -16.42 2.55 31.23
CA GLU A 606 -15.62 1.84 32.23
C GLU A 606 -14.13 2.17 32.12
N ALA A 607 -13.59 2.27 30.91
CA ALA A 607 -12.22 2.72 30.69
C ALA A 607 -12.02 4.15 31.21
N GLN A 608 -12.96 5.06 30.94
CA GLN A 608 -12.90 6.44 31.45
C GLN A 608 -12.99 6.49 32.97
N ARG A 609 -13.82 5.64 33.59
CA ARG A 609 -13.88 5.49 35.06
C ARG A 609 -12.56 5.01 35.63
N LEU A 610 -11.96 3.96 35.05
CA LEU A 610 -10.67 3.41 35.50
C LEU A 610 -9.54 4.46 35.39
N ALA A 611 -9.52 5.24 34.32
CA ALA A 611 -8.55 6.32 34.14
C ALA A 611 -8.72 7.45 35.18
N ALA A 612 -9.96 7.74 35.57
CA ALA A 612 -10.28 8.79 36.54
C ALA A 612 -10.04 8.39 38.00
N ASP A 613 -10.34 7.14 38.36
CA ASP A 613 -10.27 6.65 39.75
C ASP A 613 -8.82 6.47 40.24
N GLY A 614 -7.84 6.36 39.34
CA GLY A 614 -6.40 6.22 39.68
C GLY A 614 -6.05 4.98 40.52
N SER A 615 -7.01 4.09 40.74
CA SER A 615 -6.86 2.85 41.51
C SER A 615 -6.47 1.70 40.60
N SER A 616 -5.64 0.77 41.10
CA SER A 616 -5.27 -0.43 40.35
C SER A 616 -6.53 -1.25 40.03
N PRO A 617 -6.86 -1.47 38.75
CA PRO A 617 -7.99 -2.30 38.37
C PRO A 617 -7.82 -3.74 38.86
N PRO A 618 -8.92 -4.50 39.00
CA PRO A 618 -8.88 -5.88 39.49
C PRO A 618 -8.14 -6.86 38.57
N PHE A 619 -7.77 -6.46 37.35
CA PHE A 619 -6.98 -7.26 36.41
C PHE A 619 -5.50 -6.85 36.35
N VAL A 620 -5.06 -5.89 37.17
CA VAL A 620 -3.66 -5.48 37.31
C VAL A 620 -3.13 -6.02 38.62
N GLY A 621 -2.46 -7.17 38.55
CA GLY A 621 -1.77 -7.81 39.68
C GLY A 621 -0.37 -7.29 39.92
#